data_AF-A0AB36EXK9-F1
#
_entry.id   AF-A0AB36EXK9-F1
#
_cell.length_a   1.000
_cell.length_b   1.000
_cell.length_c   1.000
_cell.angle_alpha   90.00
_cell.angle_beta   90.00
_cell.angle_gamma   90.00
#
_symmetry.space_group_name_H-M   'P 1'
#
loop_
_entity.id
_entity.type
_entity.pdbx_description
1 polymer ?
#
loop_
_entity_poly.entity_id
_entity_poly.type
_entity_poly.pdbx_seq_one_letter_code
_entity_poly.pdbx_strand_id
1 'polypeptide(L)'
;MWLCEGSTLDWTAIGSLATAIAVFITLGLWAYDKSQRRGERGASAKLLAQIMTTPVGAAQMEIAKLRCTVVPTSGDQSYLISLLNSEETRRDFASKASLLTFDLPSQYLDRPDLFSEPTNNRLAYALSQVNRLKTLSGLLGGLSESTPEKDIHDHAMAVLKQIQEAESAITAAFQVLLRVGKSAV
;
A
#
# COMPACT_ATOMS: atom_id res chain seq x y z
N MET A 1 -32.80 53.93 -59.58
CA MET A 1 -31.50 53.24 -59.54
C MET A 1 -30.82 53.63 -58.24
N TRP A 2 -31.21 52.99 -57.16
CA TRP A 2 -30.72 53.23 -55.79
C TRP A 2 -30.74 51.86 -55.09
N LEU A 3 -29.70 51.58 -54.31
CA LEU A 3 -29.49 50.40 -53.45
C LEU A 3 -29.02 49.11 -54.15
N CYS A 4 -27.75 49.09 -54.58
CA CYS A 4 -26.93 47.88 -54.64
C CYS A 4 -25.50 48.27 -54.28
N GLU A 5 -25.24 48.49 -52.99
CA GLU A 5 -23.87 48.74 -52.49
C GLU A 5 -23.57 47.78 -51.34
N GLY A 6 -22.78 46.77 -51.68
CA GLY A 6 -21.82 46.05 -50.81
C GLY A 6 -22.24 45.63 -49.42
N SER A 7 -22.91 44.49 -49.28
CA SER A 7 -22.74 43.65 -48.09
C SER A 7 -21.57 42.70 -48.30
N THR A 8 -20.33 43.20 -48.15
CA THR A 8 -19.18 42.32 -47.97
C THR A 8 -19.28 41.67 -46.59
N LEU A 9 -20.05 40.58 -46.51
CA LEU A 9 -20.06 39.69 -45.37
C LEU A 9 -18.61 39.22 -45.15
N ASP A 10 -18.04 39.61 -44.02
CA ASP A 10 -16.67 39.29 -43.67
C ASP A 10 -16.57 37.80 -43.30
N TRP A 11 -16.39 36.96 -44.32
CA TRP A 11 -16.27 35.50 -44.19
C TRP A 11 -15.13 35.08 -43.27
N THR A 12 -14.14 35.95 -43.05
CA THR A 12 -13.04 35.72 -42.10
C THR A 12 -13.49 35.86 -40.64
N ALA A 13 -14.41 36.78 -40.35
CA ALA A 13 -15.04 36.93 -39.04
C ALA A 13 -15.98 35.74 -38.73
N ILE A 14 -16.68 35.23 -39.75
CA ILE A 14 -17.54 34.03 -39.61
C ILE A 14 -16.67 32.78 -39.41
N GLY A 15 -15.56 32.66 -40.15
CA GLY A 15 -14.59 31.58 -39.99
C GLY A 15 -13.94 31.57 -38.60
N SER A 16 -13.53 32.74 -38.08
CA SER A 16 -12.93 32.85 -36.75
C SER A 16 -13.93 32.54 -35.63
N LEU A 17 -15.19 32.95 -35.78
CA LEU A 17 -16.27 32.60 -34.84
C LEU A 17 -16.55 31.08 -34.83
N ALA A 18 -16.61 30.45 -36.01
CA ALA A 18 -16.79 29.00 -36.14
C ALA A 18 -15.62 28.23 -35.51
N THR A 19 -14.39 28.71 -35.68
CA THR A 19 -13.18 28.10 -35.11
C THR A 19 -13.17 28.24 -33.58
N ALA A 20 -13.57 29.41 -33.06
CA ALA A 20 -13.68 29.64 -31.63
C ALA A 20 -14.71 28.72 -30.98
N ILE A 21 -15.89 28.56 -31.59
CA ILE A 21 -16.94 27.64 -31.11
C ILE A 21 -16.45 26.19 -31.09
N ALA A 22 -15.74 25.75 -32.13
CA ALA A 22 -15.16 24.41 -32.18
C ALA A 22 -14.12 24.17 -31.06
N VAL A 23 -13.30 25.18 -30.73
CA VAL A 23 -12.34 25.11 -29.61
C VAL A 23 -13.06 24.99 -28.27
N PHE A 24 -14.14 25.73 -28.04
CA PHE A 24 -14.92 25.61 -26.80
C PHE A 24 -15.62 24.25 -26.66
N ILE A 25 -16.18 23.71 -27.74
CA ILE A 25 -16.81 22.38 -27.75
C ILE A 25 -15.78 21.30 -27.45
N THR A 26 -14.60 21.35 -28.10
CA THR A 26 -13.53 20.37 -27.89
C THR A 26 -12.94 20.46 -26.48
N LEU A 27 -12.74 21.66 -25.93
CA LEU A 27 -12.34 21.85 -24.52
C LEU A 27 -13.40 21.33 -23.55
N GLY A 28 -14.68 21.53 -23.84
CA GLY A 28 -15.80 21.02 -23.04
C GLY A 28 -15.83 19.49 -23.02
N LEU A 29 -15.69 18.86 -24.20
CA LEU A 29 -15.61 17.40 -24.33
C LEU A 29 -14.38 16.83 -23.61
N TRP A 30 -13.22 17.48 -23.74
CA TRP A 30 -12.00 17.08 -23.03
C TRP A 30 -12.14 17.21 -21.51
N ALA A 31 -12.74 18.30 -21.03
CA ALA A 31 -12.99 18.51 -19.60
C ALA A 31 -13.96 17.47 -19.05
N TYR A 32 -15.01 17.13 -19.81
CA TYR A 32 -15.97 16.09 -19.45
C TYR A 32 -15.32 14.70 -19.43
N ASP A 33 -14.61 14.32 -20.50
CA ASP A 33 -13.88 13.04 -20.58
C ASP A 33 -12.85 12.92 -19.44
N LYS A 34 -12.11 13.99 -19.14
CA LYS A 34 -11.18 14.03 -18.01
C LYS A 34 -11.88 13.86 -16.66
N SER A 35 -13.08 14.42 -16.50
CA SER A 35 -13.91 14.25 -15.31
C SER A 35 -14.42 12.82 -15.17
N GLN A 36 -14.95 12.23 -16.25
CA GLN A 36 -15.41 10.85 -16.30
C GLN A 36 -14.29 9.87 -15.95
N ARG A 37 -13.11 10.02 -16.58
CA ARG A 37 -11.93 9.20 -16.28
C ARG A 37 -11.47 9.33 -14.82
N ARG A 38 -11.64 10.50 -14.20
CA ARG A 38 -11.37 10.67 -12.76
C ARG A 38 -12.35 9.86 -11.91
N GLY A 39 -13.64 9.87 -12.25
CA GLY A 39 -14.65 9.05 -11.58
C GLY A 39 -14.39 7.55 -11.72
N GLU A 40 -14.06 7.08 -12.93
CA GLU A 40 -13.72 5.67 -13.21
C GLU A 40 -12.46 5.23 -12.44
N ARG A 41 -11.45 6.10 -12.36
CA ARG A 41 -10.25 5.86 -11.54
C ARG A 41 -10.58 5.79 -10.06
N GLY A 42 -11.44 6.67 -9.55
CA GLY A 42 -11.89 6.65 -8.15
C GLY A 42 -12.63 5.36 -7.81
N ALA A 43 -13.55 4.92 -8.67
CA ALA A 43 -14.25 3.65 -8.51
C ALA A 43 -13.30 2.44 -8.56
N SER A 44 -12.34 2.45 -9.48
CA SER A 44 -11.32 1.39 -9.60
C SER A 44 -10.42 1.33 -8.37
N ALA A 45 -9.94 2.48 -7.89
CA ALA A 45 -9.13 2.59 -6.67
C ALA A 45 -9.90 2.11 -5.44
N LYS A 46 -11.20 2.42 -5.35
CA LYS A 46 -12.07 1.95 -4.27
C LYS A 46 -12.23 0.43 -4.28
N LEU A 47 -12.53 -0.17 -5.43
CA LEU A 47 -12.66 -1.62 -5.57
C LEU A 47 -11.33 -2.32 -5.24
N LEU A 48 -10.22 -1.82 -5.78
CA LEU A 48 -8.91 -2.36 -5.50
C LEU A 48 -8.56 -2.22 -4.02
N ALA A 49 -8.88 -1.09 -3.38
CA ALA A 49 -8.69 -0.91 -1.95
C ALA A 49 -9.45 -1.98 -1.14
N GLN A 50 -10.70 -2.25 -1.49
CA GLN A 50 -11.52 -3.27 -0.85
C GLN A 50 -10.91 -4.67 -1.03
N ILE A 51 -10.49 -5.02 -2.25
CA ILE A 51 -9.81 -6.30 -2.51
C ILE A 51 -8.53 -6.41 -1.66
N MET A 52 -7.76 -5.33 -1.55
CA MET A 52 -6.51 -5.30 -0.79
C MET A 52 -6.72 -5.36 0.73
N THR A 53 -7.88 -4.95 1.26
CA THR A 53 -8.11 -5.04 2.72
C THR A 53 -8.00 -6.46 3.24
N THR A 54 -8.40 -7.48 2.47
CA THR A 54 -8.30 -8.88 2.86
C THR A 54 -6.86 -9.36 3.07
N PRO A 55 -5.94 -9.30 2.07
CA PRO A 55 -4.56 -9.73 2.27
C PRO A 55 -3.82 -8.87 3.30
N VAL A 56 -4.09 -7.56 3.37
CA VAL A 56 -3.47 -6.67 4.37
C VAL A 56 -3.95 -7.01 5.79
N GLY A 57 -5.25 -7.30 5.96
CA GLY A 57 -5.83 -7.71 7.23
C GLY A 57 -5.36 -9.10 7.66
N ALA A 58 -5.17 -10.03 6.72
CA ALA A 58 -4.58 -11.34 6.98
C ALA A 58 -3.15 -11.18 7.51
N ALA A 59 -2.30 -10.39 6.83
CA ALA A 59 -0.95 -10.08 7.27
C ALA A 59 -0.92 -9.45 8.68
N GLN A 60 -1.84 -8.50 8.95
CA GLN A 60 -1.97 -7.89 10.28
C GLN A 60 -2.26 -8.95 11.36
N MET A 61 -3.18 -9.89 11.09
CA MET A 61 -3.51 -10.96 12.02
C MET A 61 -2.34 -11.92 12.24
N GLU A 62 -1.59 -12.27 11.19
CA GLU A 62 -0.42 -13.13 11.30
C GLU A 62 0.71 -12.49 12.11
N ILE A 63 0.99 -11.20 11.89
CA ILE A 63 1.96 -10.44 12.68
C ILE A 63 1.52 -10.36 14.15
N ALA A 64 0.22 -10.15 14.42
CA ALA A 64 -0.31 -10.15 15.77
C ALA A 64 -0.17 -11.52 16.45
N LYS A 65 -0.41 -12.63 15.72
CA LYS A 65 -0.17 -14.00 16.22
C LYS A 65 1.30 -14.22 16.55
N LEU A 66 2.22 -13.78 15.68
CA LEU A 66 3.65 -13.88 15.92
C LEU A 66 4.05 -13.11 17.18
N ARG A 67 3.55 -11.87 17.33
CA ARG A 67 3.77 -11.05 18.52
C ARG A 67 3.28 -11.75 19.79
N CYS A 68 2.05 -12.27 19.79
CA CYS A 68 1.47 -12.96 20.94
C CYS A 68 2.20 -14.27 21.28
N THR A 69 2.95 -14.86 20.34
CA THR A 69 3.79 -16.04 20.61
C THR A 69 5.01 -15.65 21.43
N VAL A 70 5.64 -14.51 21.13
CA VAL A 70 6.87 -14.07 21.81
C VAL A 70 6.57 -13.30 23.10
N VAL A 71 5.51 -12.49 23.09
CA VAL A 71 5.05 -11.69 24.23
C VAL A 71 3.55 -11.91 24.41
N PRO A 72 3.15 -13.02 25.05
CA PRO A 72 1.74 -13.31 25.30
C PRO A 72 1.15 -12.34 26.33
N THR A 73 -0.15 -12.08 26.20
CA THR A 73 -0.89 -11.19 27.11
C THR A 73 -1.01 -11.73 28.54
N SER A 74 -0.74 -13.03 28.74
CA SER A 74 -0.68 -13.67 30.07
C SER A 74 0.58 -13.31 30.85
N GLY A 75 1.59 -12.70 30.22
CA GLY A 75 2.88 -12.41 30.84
C GLY A 75 3.83 -13.61 30.90
N ASP A 76 3.48 -14.75 30.28
CA ASP A 76 4.38 -15.90 30.16
C ASP A 76 5.57 -15.56 29.26
N GLN A 77 6.79 -15.70 29.78
CA GLN A 77 8.04 -15.42 29.05
C GLN A 77 8.78 -16.70 28.65
N SER A 78 8.19 -17.87 28.88
CA SER A 78 8.81 -19.18 28.60
C SER A 78 9.31 -19.29 27.16
N TYR A 79 8.53 -18.84 26.18
CA TYR A 79 8.92 -18.86 24.77
C TYR A 79 10.08 -17.91 24.47
N LEU A 80 10.07 -16.69 25.02
CA LEU A 80 11.16 -15.72 24.84
C LEU A 80 12.46 -16.23 25.47
N ILE A 81 12.39 -16.81 26.66
CA ILE A 81 13.54 -17.44 27.31
C ILE A 81 14.05 -18.61 26.47
N SER A 82 13.15 -19.42 25.91
CA SER A 82 13.52 -20.52 25.02
C SER A 82 14.15 -20.01 23.71
N LEU A 83 13.66 -18.89 23.16
CA LEU A 83 14.22 -18.25 21.98
C LEU A 83 15.68 -17.81 22.20
N LEU A 84 16.02 -17.34 23.39
CA LEU A 84 17.40 -16.95 23.72
C LEU A 84 18.31 -18.16 23.92
N ASN A 85 17.79 -19.24 24.51
CA ASN A 85 18.61 -20.36 24.96
C ASN A 85 18.66 -21.56 23.99
N SER A 86 17.69 -21.70 23.08
CA SER A 86 17.54 -22.88 22.23
C SER A 86 17.60 -22.52 20.75
N GLU A 87 18.53 -23.16 20.03
CA GLU A 87 18.62 -23.04 18.57
C GLU A 87 17.36 -23.56 17.85
N GLU A 88 16.79 -24.66 18.34
CA GLU A 88 15.54 -25.22 17.81
C GLU A 88 14.40 -24.21 17.91
N THR A 89 14.28 -23.50 19.04
CA THR A 89 13.24 -22.47 19.22
C THR A 89 13.47 -21.27 18.30
N ARG A 90 14.72 -20.86 18.06
CA ARG A 90 15.05 -19.81 17.09
C ARG A 90 14.68 -20.21 15.67
N ARG A 91 14.94 -21.45 15.27
CA ARG A 91 14.56 -21.99 13.96
C ARG A 91 13.05 -22.10 13.80
N ASP A 92 12.33 -22.58 14.82
CA ASP A 92 10.85 -22.60 14.85
C ASP A 92 10.30 -21.19 14.67
N PHE A 93 10.81 -20.22 15.43
CA PHE A 93 10.41 -18.82 15.30
C PHE A 93 10.65 -18.27 13.90
N ALA A 94 11.83 -18.50 13.32
CA ALA A 94 12.15 -18.10 11.96
C ALA A 94 11.22 -18.73 10.92
N SER A 95 10.85 -20.01 11.12
CA SER A 95 9.89 -20.71 10.25
C SER A 95 8.48 -20.11 10.34
N LYS A 96 8.03 -19.71 11.54
CA LYS A 96 6.75 -19.02 11.72
C LYS A 96 6.75 -17.63 11.06
N ALA A 97 7.86 -16.91 11.17
CA ALA A 97 8.01 -15.60 10.54
C ALA A 97 8.09 -15.69 9.01
N SER A 98 8.67 -16.76 8.44
CA SER A 98 8.74 -16.92 6.98
C SER A 98 7.37 -17.15 6.34
N LEU A 99 6.43 -17.74 7.09
CA LEU A 99 5.04 -17.95 6.68
C LEU A 99 4.21 -16.67 6.60
N LEU A 100 4.70 -15.53 7.13
CA LEU A 100 3.98 -14.26 7.03
C LEU A 100 3.71 -13.93 5.56
N THR A 101 2.45 -13.84 5.13
CA THR A 101 2.14 -13.49 3.75
C THR A 101 1.68 -12.05 3.66
N PHE A 102 2.33 -11.25 2.81
CA PHE A 102 1.89 -9.90 2.52
C PHE A 102 2.12 -9.60 1.05
N ASP A 103 1.26 -10.18 0.23
CA ASP A 103 1.33 -10.05 -1.21
C ASP A 103 0.29 -9.03 -1.68
N LEU A 104 0.76 -8.08 -2.48
CA LEU A 104 -0.11 -7.10 -3.13
C LEU A 104 -0.67 -7.73 -4.41
N PRO A 105 -1.98 -7.55 -4.71
CA PRO A 105 -2.56 -8.04 -5.95
C PRO A 105 -1.84 -7.50 -7.18
N SER A 106 -1.74 -8.28 -8.26
CA SER A 106 -1.09 -7.84 -9.51
C SER A 106 -1.72 -6.56 -10.07
N GLN A 107 -3.03 -6.37 -9.86
CA GLN A 107 -3.76 -5.18 -10.27
C GLN A 107 -3.23 -3.89 -9.61
N TYR A 108 -2.62 -3.99 -8.42
CA TYR A 108 -1.93 -2.86 -7.77
C TYR A 108 -0.59 -2.55 -8.46
N LEU A 109 0.15 -3.59 -8.87
CA LEU A 109 1.44 -3.44 -9.55
C LEU A 109 1.28 -2.87 -10.97
N ASP A 110 0.21 -3.26 -11.66
CA ASP A 110 -0.07 -2.83 -13.03
C ASP A 110 -0.57 -1.38 -13.10
N ARG A 111 -1.18 -0.87 -12.01
CA ARG A 111 -1.80 0.47 -11.95
C ARG A 111 -1.54 1.18 -10.62
N PRO A 112 -0.28 1.49 -10.30
CA PRO A 112 0.07 2.19 -9.06
C PRO A 112 -0.50 3.63 -9.03
N ASP A 113 -0.83 4.21 -10.18
CA ASP A 113 -1.40 5.55 -10.31
C ASP A 113 -2.86 5.66 -9.83
N LEU A 114 -3.52 4.53 -9.53
CA LEU A 114 -4.88 4.52 -8.98
C LEU A 114 -4.94 5.10 -7.56
N PHE A 115 -3.85 4.97 -6.80
CA PHE A 115 -3.77 5.44 -5.43
C PHE A 115 -2.98 6.74 -5.34
N SER A 116 -3.32 7.55 -4.35
CA SER A 116 -2.52 8.73 -4.01
C SER A 116 -1.15 8.32 -3.50
N GLU A 117 -0.15 9.16 -3.71
CA GLU A 117 1.22 8.95 -3.22
C GLU A 117 1.27 8.60 -1.71
N PRO A 118 0.54 9.27 -0.80
CA PRO A 118 0.53 8.88 0.61
C PRO A 118 0.04 7.45 0.84
N THR A 119 -0.91 6.96 0.03
CA THR A 119 -1.43 5.60 0.14
C THR A 119 -0.40 4.58 -0.34
N ASN A 120 0.18 4.82 -1.51
CA ASN A 120 1.25 3.98 -2.06
C ASN A 120 2.45 3.89 -1.12
N ASN A 121 2.88 5.03 -0.56
CA ASN A 121 4.00 5.07 0.37
C ASN A 121 3.73 4.24 1.63
N ARG A 122 2.49 4.26 2.15
CA ARG A 122 2.12 3.45 3.32
C ARG A 122 2.10 1.96 3.01
N LEU A 123 1.58 1.57 1.85
CA LEU A 123 1.55 0.17 1.40
C LEU A 123 2.97 -0.36 1.15
N ALA A 124 3.79 0.40 0.43
CA ALA A 124 5.18 0.05 0.16
C ALA A 124 6.01 -0.03 1.46
N TYR A 125 5.80 0.91 2.39
CA TYR A 125 6.45 0.89 3.69
C TYR A 125 6.05 -0.36 4.50
N ALA A 126 4.76 -0.70 4.57
CA ALA A 126 4.30 -1.93 5.21
C ALA A 126 4.96 -3.17 4.59
N LEU A 127 5.04 -3.24 3.26
CA LEU A 127 5.68 -4.35 2.55
C LEU A 127 7.15 -4.49 2.93
N SER A 128 7.86 -3.36 2.96
CA SER A 128 9.25 -3.32 3.38
C SER A 128 9.43 -3.80 4.82
N GLN A 129 8.55 -3.38 5.75
CA GLN A 129 8.68 -3.76 7.17
C GLN A 129 8.37 -5.25 7.40
N VAL A 130 7.39 -5.82 6.70
CA VAL A 130 7.11 -7.27 6.76
C VAL A 130 8.26 -8.08 6.21
N ASN A 131 8.83 -7.67 5.06
CA ASN A 131 9.99 -8.35 4.50
C ASN A 131 11.22 -8.24 5.39
N ARG A 132 11.46 -7.06 6.00
CA ARG A 132 12.55 -6.89 6.97
C ARG A 132 12.37 -7.77 8.20
N LEU A 133 11.14 -7.93 8.69
CA LEU A 133 10.83 -8.85 9.79
C LEU A 133 11.19 -10.29 9.43
N LYS A 134 10.84 -10.77 8.23
CA LYS A 134 11.22 -12.10 7.75
C LYS A 134 12.74 -12.28 7.74
N THR A 135 13.45 -11.31 7.18
CA THR A 135 14.92 -11.35 7.09
C THR A 135 15.56 -11.39 8.47
N LEU A 136 15.18 -10.49 9.39
CA LEU A 136 15.74 -10.47 10.75
C LEU A 136 15.40 -11.74 11.53
N SER A 137 14.19 -12.27 11.37
CA SER A 137 13.78 -13.53 12.00
C SER A 137 14.58 -14.71 11.44
N GLY A 138 14.85 -14.72 10.13
CA GLY A 138 15.73 -15.71 9.49
C GLY A 138 17.17 -15.63 9.99
N LEU A 139 17.71 -14.43 10.16
CA LEU A 139 19.05 -14.23 10.74
C LEU A 139 19.12 -14.75 12.17
N LEU A 140 18.12 -14.45 13.02
CA LEU A 140 18.03 -14.98 14.38
C LEU A 140 17.94 -16.52 14.37
N GLY A 141 17.13 -17.10 13.48
CA GLY A 141 17.02 -18.55 13.32
C GLY A 141 18.30 -19.24 12.85
N GLY A 142 19.20 -18.50 12.19
CA GLY A 142 20.50 -18.99 11.73
C GLY A 142 21.60 -18.98 12.79
N LEU A 143 21.35 -18.42 13.99
CA LEU A 143 22.34 -18.37 15.06
C LEU A 143 22.46 -19.72 15.79
N SER A 144 23.66 -20.29 15.76
CA SER A 144 23.98 -21.53 16.47
C SER A 144 24.14 -21.32 17.98
N GLU A 145 24.09 -22.40 18.77
CA GLU A 145 24.37 -22.36 20.22
C GLU A 145 25.78 -21.89 20.57
N SER A 146 26.73 -21.99 19.64
CA SER A 146 28.09 -21.47 19.82
C SER A 146 28.20 -19.94 19.66
N THR A 147 27.12 -19.28 19.23
CA THR A 147 27.07 -17.82 19.07
C THR A 147 27.10 -17.16 20.46
N PRO A 148 27.85 -16.06 20.65
CA PRO A 148 27.85 -15.33 21.93
C PRO A 148 26.43 -14.94 22.35
N GLU A 149 26.09 -15.16 23.62
CA GLU A 149 24.76 -14.85 24.17
C GLU A 149 24.34 -13.40 23.93
N LYS A 150 25.30 -12.47 24.01
CA LYS A 150 25.10 -11.06 23.69
C LYS A 150 24.59 -10.87 22.26
N ASP A 151 25.19 -11.54 21.29
CA ASP A 151 24.80 -11.40 19.88
C ASP A 151 23.41 -12.00 19.66
N ILE A 152 23.09 -13.13 20.30
CA ILE A 152 21.74 -13.72 20.27
C ILE A 152 20.71 -12.73 20.84
N HIS A 153 21.01 -12.15 22.00
CA HIS A 153 20.16 -11.16 22.64
C HIS A 153 19.95 -9.92 21.76
N ASP A 154 21.01 -9.38 21.15
CA ASP A 154 20.93 -8.22 20.27
C ASP A 154 20.06 -8.51 19.02
N HIS A 155 20.19 -9.70 18.43
CA HIS A 155 19.34 -10.12 17.32
C HIS A 155 17.87 -10.31 17.75
N ALA A 156 17.63 -10.92 18.91
CA ALA A 156 16.29 -11.11 19.45
C ALA A 156 15.60 -9.75 19.72
N MET A 157 16.32 -8.79 20.30
CA MET A 157 15.82 -7.44 20.52
C MET A 157 15.53 -6.69 19.21
N ALA A 158 16.39 -6.85 18.21
CA ALA A 158 16.16 -6.28 16.88
C ALA A 158 14.89 -6.85 16.23
N VAL A 159 14.66 -8.16 16.33
CA VAL A 159 13.44 -8.83 15.86
C VAL A 159 12.21 -8.32 16.60
N LEU A 160 12.24 -8.24 17.94
CA LEU A 160 11.12 -7.74 18.75
C LEU A 160 10.73 -6.31 18.36
N LYS A 161 11.72 -5.43 18.20
CA LYS A 161 11.49 -4.07 17.71
C LYS A 161 10.89 -4.08 16.31
N GLN A 162 11.40 -4.93 15.43
CA GLN A 162 10.90 -5.04 14.05
C GLN A 162 9.46 -5.58 13.98
N ILE A 163 9.04 -6.47 14.89
CA ILE A 163 7.64 -6.91 15.00
C ILE A 163 6.74 -5.69 15.26
N GLN A 164 7.12 -4.84 16.20
CA GLN A 164 6.36 -3.62 16.52
C GLN A 164 6.32 -2.64 15.33
N GLU A 165 7.45 -2.45 14.64
CA GLU A 165 7.52 -1.60 13.44
C GLU A 165 6.63 -2.15 12.31
N ALA A 166 6.63 -3.46 12.09
CA ALA A 166 5.79 -4.12 11.10
C ALA A 166 4.30 -4.04 11.45
N GLU A 167 3.92 -4.27 12.71
CA GLU A 167 2.55 -4.14 13.21
C GLU A 167 2.00 -2.71 13.04
N SER A 168 2.81 -1.70 13.36
CA SER A 168 2.43 -0.30 13.17
C SER A 168 2.27 0.05 11.69
N ALA A 169 3.21 -0.39 10.84
CA ALA A 169 3.19 -0.13 9.41
C ALA A 169 1.99 -0.78 8.71
N ILE A 170 1.71 -2.07 9.00
CA ILE A 170 0.59 -2.79 8.40
C ILE A 170 -0.75 -2.21 8.86
N THR A 171 -0.87 -1.79 10.12
CA THR A 171 -2.06 -1.13 10.64
C THR A 171 -2.30 0.20 9.94
N ALA A 172 -1.25 1.00 9.72
CA ALA A 172 -1.36 2.26 8.99
C ALA A 172 -1.80 2.03 7.53
N ALA A 173 -1.23 1.03 6.85
CA ALA A 173 -1.62 0.65 5.49
C ALA A 173 -3.10 0.21 5.43
N PHE A 174 -3.53 -0.64 6.36
CA PHE A 174 -4.91 -1.10 6.47
C PHE A 174 -5.90 0.06 6.66
N GLN A 175 -5.60 1.00 7.56
CA GLN A 175 -6.45 2.17 7.81
C GLN A 175 -6.58 3.08 6.59
N VAL A 176 -5.50 3.27 5.83
CA VAL A 176 -5.57 4.07 4.61
C VAL A 176 -6.40 3.36 3.55
N LEU A 177 -6.26 2.04 3.38
CA LEU A 177 -7.10 1.25 2.48
C LEU A 177 -8.58 1.30 2.87
N LEU A 178 -8.91 1.20 4.16
CA LEU A 178 -10.29 1.37 4.64
C LEU A 178 -10.84 2.75 4.30
N ARG A 179 -10.02 3.80 4.37
CA ARG A 179 -10.44 5.17 4.01
C ARG A 179 -10.74 5.27 2.52
N VAL A 180 -9.86 4.76 1.65
CA VAL A 180 -10.07 4.75 0.20
C VAL A 180 -11.26 3.86 -0.19
N GLY A 181 -11.40 2.70 0.46
CA GLY A 181 -12.52 1.78 0.23
C GLY A 181 -13.89 2.34 0.65
N LYS A 182 -13.91 3.36 1.53
CA LYS A 182 -15.12 4.03 2.04
C LYS A 182 -15.38 5.40 1.41
N SER A 183 -14.44 5.99 0.68
CA SER A 183 -14.66 7.32 0.09
C SER A 183 -15.83 7.30 -0.90
N ALA A 184 -16.64 8.35 -0.85
CA ALA A 184 -17.61 8.66 -1.90
C ALA A 184 -16.84 9.03 -3.18
N VAL A 185 -17.37 8.60 -4.34
CA VAL A 185 -16.85 8.96 -5.66
C VAL A 185 -17.18 10.43 -5.94
#